data_AF-A0A973XEQ6-F1
#
_entry.id   AF-A0A973XEQ6-F1
#
_cell.length_a   1.000
_cell.length_b   1.000
_cell.length_c   1.000
_cell.angle_alpha   90.00
_cell.angle_beta   90.00
_cell.angle_gamma   90.00
#
_symmetry.space_group_name_H-M   'P 1'
#
loop_
_entity.id
_entity.type
_entity.pdbx_description
1 polymer ?
#
loop_
_entity_poly.entity_id
_entity_poly.type
_entity_poly.pdbx_seq_one_letter_code
_entity_poly.pdbx_strand_id
1 'polypeptide(L)' 'PGTAGFCNALDDLLPSAALWLHGHLHAPSDYRVGDCQVVANPLGYARKNEQVHFQAAHCIEV' A
#
# COMPACT_ATOMS: atom_id res chain seq x y z
N PRO A 1 -17.74 8.20 -0.20
CA PRO A 1 -16.62 9.04 0.29
C PRO A 1 -15.76 8.26 1.29
N GLY A 2 -14.61 7.74 0.85
CA GLY A 2 -13.63 7.12 1.74
C GLY A 2 -12.60 8.16 2.15
N THR A 3 -12.56 8.55 3.43
CA THR A 3 -11.40 9.23 3.98
C THR A 3 -10.24 8.25 4.00
N ALA A 4 -9.04 8.67 3.64
CA ALA A 4 -7.86 7.83 3.80
C ALA A 4 -7.74 7.41 5.27
N GLY A 5 -7.78 6.11 5.55
CA GLY A 5 -7.59 5.57 6.89
C GLY A 5 -6.12 5.58 7.25
N PHE A 6 -5.56 6.75 7.56
CA PHE A 6 -4.17 6.88 7.96
C PHE A 6 -4.00 6.61 9.46
N CYS A 7 -3.11 5.69 9.81
CA CYS A 7 -2.87 5.24 11.18
C CYS A 7 -4.10 4.68 11.93
N ASN A 8 -5.08 4.14 11.20
CA ASN A 8 -6.16 3.39 11.83
C ASN A 8 -5.70 1.98 12.15
N ALA A 9 -5.96 1.52 13.38
CA ALA A 9 -5.80 0.11 13.76
C ALA A 9 -7.00 -0.68 13.19
N LEU A 10 -6.84 -1.20 11.97
CA LEU A 10 -7.85 -2.00 11.26
C LEU A 10 -7.38 -3.45 11.05
N ASP A 11 -6.45 -3.91 11.89
CA ASP A 11 -5.84 -5.23 11.84
C ASP A 11 -6.89 -6.36 11.82
N ASP A 12 -8.00 -6.16 12.55
CA ASP A 12 -9.14 -7.10 12.60
C ASP A 12 -9.85 -7.30 11.26
N LEU A 13 -9.66 -6.37 10.30
CA LEU A 13 -10.22 -6.48 8.95
C LEU A 13 -9.30 -7.23 7.99
N LEU A 14 -8.00 -7.38 8.31
CA LEU A 14 -7.04 -8.07 7.44
C LEU A 14 -7.48 -9.50 7.08
N PRO A 15 -8.05 -10.32 8.00
CA PRO A 15 -8.53 -11.66 7.65
C PRO A 15 -9.66 -11.68 6.61
N SER A 16 -10.34 -10.54 6.38
CA SER A 16 -11.45 -10.41 5.43
C SER A 16 -11.00 -9.99 4.02
N ALA A 17 -9.70 -9.77 3.79
CA ALA A 17 -9.15 -9.32 2.51
C ALA A 17 -8.05 -10.26 2.02
N ALA A 18 -8.04 -10.57 0.72
CA ALA A 18 -6.91 -11.27 0.10
C ALA A 18 -5.75 -10.30 -0.21
N LEU A 19 -6.08 -9.03 -0.49
CA LEU A 19 -5.13 -7.96 -0.81
C LEU A 19 -5.58 -6.68 -0.11
N TRP A 20 -4.66 -6.05 0.60
CA TRP A 20 -4.83 -4.77 1.28
C TRP A 20 -3.85 -3.75 0.69
N LEU A 21 -4.39 -2.74 0.02
CA LEU A 21 -3.61 -1.65 -0.57
C LEU A 21 -3.64 -0.42 0.34
N HIS A 22 -2.47 0.14 0.63
CA HIS A 22 -2.36 1.39 1.39
C HIS A 22 -1.37 2.38 0.76
N GLY A 23 -1.37 3.61 1.25
CA GLY A 23 -0.54 4.70 0.74
C GLY A 23 -0.14 5.71 1.81
N HIS A 24 0.01 6.98 1.42
CA HIS A 24 0.35 8.14 2.26
C HIS A 24 1.78 8.20 2.84
N LEU A 25 2.36 7.08 3.30
CA LEU A 25 3.65 7.10 4.01
C LEU A 25 4.88 7.32 3.11
N HIS A 26 4.74 7.19 1.78
CA HIS A 26 5.87 7.16 0.84
C HIS A 26 6.91 6.07 1.17
N ALA A 27 6.45 5.02 1.84
CA ALA A 27 7.25 3.85 2.21
C ALA A 27 6.69 2.64 1.44
N PRO A 28 7.48 1.98 0.59
CA PRO A 28 7.06 0.76 -0.06
C PRO A 28 6.86 -0.36 0.96
N SER A 29 5.86 -1.20 0.75
CA SER A 29 5.59 -2.39 1.55
C SER A 29 5.08 -3.52 0.67
N ASP A 30 5.54 -4.74 0.96
CA ASP A 30 5.00 -5.97 0.39
C ASP A 30 5.27 -7.09 1.40
N TYR A 31 4.22 -7.48 2.13
CA TYR A 31 4.31 -8.53 3.15
C TYR A 31 2.96 -9.23 3.32
N ARG A 32 2.95 -10.36 4.04
CA ARG A 32 1.72 -11.10 4.34
C ARG A 32 1.38 -11.05 5.82
N VAL A 33 0.07 -10.96 6.10
CA VAL A 33 -0.53 -11.18 7.42
C VAL A 33 -1.59 -12.27 7.26
N GLY A 34 -1.26 -13.49 7.69
CA GLY A 34 -2.08 -14.67 7.38
C GLY A 34 -2.24 -14.85 5.86
N ASP A 35 -3.50 -14.84 5.41
CA ASP A 35 -3.84 -14.97 3.99
C ASP A 35 -3.90 -13.64 3.22
N CYS A 36 -3.84 -12.51 3.92
CA CYS A 36 -3.88 -11.17 3.34
C CYS A 36 -2.48 -10.71 2.92
N GLN A 37 -2.34 -10.26 1.67
CA GLN A 37 -1.15 -9.55 1.21
C GLN A 37 -1.34 -8.05 1.43
N VAL A 38 -0.41 -7.41 2.15
CA VAL A 38 -0.39 -5.97 2.38
C VAL A 38 0.63 -5.34 1.45
N VAL A 39 0.19 -4.43 0.59
CA VAL A 39 1.04 -3.80 -0.42
C VAL A 39 0.89 -2.27 -0.40
N ALA A 40 2.02 -1.58 -0.50
CA ALA A 40 2.10 -0.18 -0.90
C ALA A 40 3.13 -0.06 -2.02
N ASN A 41 2.68 0.43 -3.17
CA ASN A 41 3.52 0.77 -4.33
C ASN A 41 3.53 2.30 -4.54
N PRO A 42 4.11 3.09 -3.61
CA PRO A 42 4.13 4.54 -3.75
C PRO A 42 5.06 4.95 -4.90
N LEU A 43 4.63 5.91 -5.71
CA LEU A 43 5.55 6.59 -6.63
C LEU A 43 6.50 7.51 -5.86
N GLY A 44 5.98 8.31 -4.92
CA GLY A 44 6.78 9.24 -4.12
C GLY A 44 7.43 10.37 -4.95
N TYR A 45 8.31 11.13 -4.30
CA TYR A 45 9.01 12.27 -4.90
C TYR A 45 10.35 11.87 -5.52
N ALA A 46 10.51 12.10 -6.83
CA ALA A 46 11.77 11.86 -7.55
C ALA A 46 12.98 12.54 -6.89
N ARG A 47 12.84 13.81 -6.49
CA ARG A 47 13.92 14.61 -5.86
C ARG A 47 14.42 14.04 -4.52
N LYS A 48 13.64 13.17 -3.87
CA LYS A 48 13.99 12.51 -2.62
C LYS A 48 14.42 11.06 -2.82
N ASN A 49 14.59 10.62 -4.08
CA ASN A 49 14.92 9.25 -4.44
C ASN A 49 13.89 8.21 -3.94
N GLU A 50 12.63 8.62 -3.76
CA GLU A 50 11.55 7.73 -3.28
C GLU A 50 11.03 6.78 -4.38
N GLN A 51 11.35 7.06 -5.65
CA GLN A 51 10.91 6.28 -6.82
C GLN A 51 11.70 4.99 -7.05
N VAL A 52 12.77 4.75 -6.29
CA VAL A 52 13.67 3.60 -6.49
C VAL A 52 12.95 2.25 -6.43
N HIS A 53 11.89 2.16 -5.63
CA HIS A 53 11.14 0.93 -5.41
C HIS A 53 9.76 0.92 -6.09
N PHE A 54 9.43 1.96 -6.87
CA PHE A 54 8.18 2.01 -7.59
C PHE A 54 8.14 0.94 -8.69
N GLN A 55 7.02 0.22 -8.78
CA GLN A 55 6.81 -0.85 -9.75
C GLN A 55 5.65 -0.48 -10.68
N ALA A 56 5.95 -0.08 -11.91
CA ALA A 56 4.93 0.30 -12.90
C ALA A 56 3.96 -0.85 -13.22
N ALA A 57 4.42 -2.10 -13.15
CA ALA A 57 3.60 -3.29 -13.38
C ALA A 57 2.55 -3.52 -12.28
N HIS A 58 2.64 -2.85 -11.13
CA HIS A 58 1.67 -2.93 -10.04
C HIS A 58 0.61 -1.81 -10.11
N CYS A 59 0.52 -1.09 -11.23
CA CYS A 59 -0.56 -0.14 -11.50
C CYS A 59 -1.74 -0.85 -12.16
N ILE A 60 -2.96 -0.42 -11.80
CA ILE A 60 -4.21 -0.85 -12.45
C ILE A 60 -4.69 0.32 -13.31
N GLU A 61 -4.93 0.06 -14.59
CA GLU A 61 -5.57 1.01 -15.49
C GLU A 61 -7.08 1.03 -15.24
N VAL A 62 -7.68 2.22 -15.26
CA VAL A 62 -9.10 2.46 -14.99
C VAL A 62 -9.79 3.15 -16.17
#